data_AF-B5I3R4-F1
#
_entry.id   AF-B5I3R4-F1
#
_cell.length_a   1.000
_cell.length_b   1.000
_cell.length_c   1.000
_cell.angle_alpha   90.00
_cell.angle_beta   90.00
_cell.angle_gamma   90.00
#
_symmetry.space_group_name_H-M   'P 1'
#
loop_
_entity.id
_entity.type
_entity.pdbx_description
1 polymer ?
#
loop_
_entity_poly.entity_id
_entity_poly.type
_entity_poly.pdbx_seq_one_letter_code
_entity_poly.pdbx_strand_id
1 'polypeptide(L)'
;MNDIGTPLAEADYIGATAHELSEKRAAAKIAAGVNQRTLFQRCGRIILRPDLLVLTGWSDNGDLTLTRADITAAETRFTHLYGRFLGGLLNAGQPLILNTTNASADEVYLLINHRGFLETTDDRAWEKRIERWRRG
;
A
#
# COMPACT_ATOMS: atom_id res chain seq x y z
N MET A 1 5.32 -21.72 20.44
CA MET A 1 6.18 -20.76 19.72
C MET A 1 5.80 -20.87 18.27
N ASN A 2 5.08 -19.88 17.73
CA ASN A 2 4.75 -19.87 16.30
C ASN A 2 6.06 -19.68 15.56
N ASP A 3 6.44 -20.67 14.77
CA ASP A 3 7.61 -20.63 13.91
C ASP A 3 7.37 -19.52 12.90
N ILE A 4 7.93 -18.33 13.15
CA ILE A 4 7.71 -17.18 12.29
C ILE A 4 8.63 -17.37 11.08
N GLY A 5 8.22 -18.26 10.18
CA GLY A 5 9.02 -18.74 9.05
C GLY A 5 9.70 -17.59 8.30
N THR A 6 10.89 -17.87 7.75
CA THR A 6 11.72 -16.89 7.03
C THR A 6 10.87 -16.11 6.02
N PRO A 7 10.89 -14.76 6.07
CA PRO A 7 10.16 -13.95 5.09
C PRO A 7 10.55 -14.30 3.66
N LEU A 8 9.55 -14.40 2.78
CA LEU A 8 9.74 -14.55 1.33
C LEU A 8 10.21 -13.22 0.69
N ALA A 9 9.81 -12.10 1.28
CA ALA A 9 10.29 -10.77 0.97
C ALA A 9 9.92 -9.78 2.08
N GLU A 10 10.70 -8.70 2.16
CA GLU A 10 10.40 -7.55 3.01
C GLU A 10 10.87 -6.26 2.35
N ALA A 11 10.16 -5.16 2.60
CA ALA A 11 10.48 -3.82 2.10
C ALA A 11 9.83 -2.75 2.98
N ASP A 12 10.25 -1.50 2.83
CA ASP A 12 9.59 -0.38 3.51
C ASP A 12 8.39 0.10 2.69
N TYR A 13 7.34 0.57 3.34
CA TYR A 13 6.17 1.15 2.69
C TYR A 13 5.75 2.48 3.32
N ILE A 14 5.12 3.30 2.50
CA ILE A 14 4.18 4.33 2.94
C ILE A 14 2.79 3.98 2.41
N GLY A 15 1.75 4.18 3.22
CA GLY A 15 0.43 3.61 3.00
C GLY A 15 -0.72 4.47 3.50
N ALA A 16 -1.91 4.18 2.98
CA ALA A 16 -3.18 4.76 3.39
C ALA A 16 -4.34 3.84 2.98
N THR A 17 -5.47 3.94 3.66
CA THR A 17 -6.73 3.35 3.17
C THR A 17 -7.39 4.25 2.12
N ALA A 18 -8.30 3.70 1.31
CA ALA A 18 -9.14 4.47 0.41
C ALA A 18 -9.95 5.55 1.16
N HIS A 19 -10.44 5.22 2.35
CA HIS A 19 -11.16 6.15 3.22
C HIS A 19 -10.27 7.34 3.63
N GLU A 20 -9.06 7.08 4.11
CA GLU A 20 -8.08 8.12 4.49
C GLU A 20 -7.72 9.02 3.31
N LEU A 21 -7.47 8.46 2.13
CA LEU A 21 -7.19 9.23 0.93
C LEU A 21 -8.38 10.11 0.51
N SER A 22 -9.60 9.59 0.65
CA SER A 22 -10.84 10.33 0.33
C SER A 22 -11.05 11.50 1.29
N GLU A 23 -10.94 11.27 2.59
CA GLU A 23 -11.08 12.31 3.62
C GLU A 23 -10.03 13.42 3.46
N LYS A 24 -8.76 13.02 3.27
CA LYS A 24 -7.67 13.99 3.06
C LYS A 24 -7.85 14.78 1.79
N ARG A 25 -8.39 14.19 0.72
CA ARG A 25 -8.70 14.92 -0.51
C ARG A 25 -9.84 15.92 -0.31
N ALA A 26 -10.88 15.56 0.45
CA ALA A 26 -11.95 16.49 0.81
C ALA A 26 -11.39 17.68 1.62
N ALA A 27 -10.52 17.41 2.60
CA ALA A 27 -9.85 18.44 3.39
C ALA A 27 -8.84 19.28 2.58
N ALA A 28 -8.02 18.65 1.72
CA ALA A 28 -7.02 19.30 0.87
C ALA A 28 -7.64 20.17 -0.23
N LYS A 29 -8.86 19.86 -0.69
CA LYS A 29 -9.57 20.74 -1.62
C LYS A 29 -9.95 22.08 -0.97
N ILE A 30 -10.05 22.12 0.35
CA ILE A 30 -10.35 23.31 1.15
C ILE A 30 -9.04 24.05 1.52
N ALA A 31 -7.94 23.31 1.74
CA ALA A 31 -6.62 23.85 2.08
C ALA A 31 -5.68 23.88 0.87
N ALA A 32 -5.48 25.06 0.26
CA ALA A 32 -4.62 25.25 -0.90
C ALA A 32 -3.18 24.72 -0.68
N GLY A 33 -2.78 23.69 -1.43
CA GLY A 33 -1.41 23.16 -1.50
C GLY A 33 -1.12 22.05 -0.48
N VAL A 34 -1.20 20.80 -0.91
CA VAL A 34 -0.85 19.64 -0.08
C VAL A 34 0.28 18.84 -0.72
N ASN A 35 1.35 18.65 0.04
CA ASN A 35 2.48 17.77 -0.26
C ASN A 35 1.98 16.31 -0.31
N GLN A 36 2.33 15.55 -1.34
CA GLN A 36 1.90 14.14 -1.52
C GLN A 36 2.23 13.26 -0.31
N ARG A 37 3.32 13.57 0.41
CA ARG A 37 3.74 12.87 1.62
C ARG A 37 2.73 13.01 2.77
N THR A 38 1.89 14.05 2.75
CA THR A 38 0.84 14.28 3.75
C THR A 38 -0.41 13.42 3.49
N LEU A 39 -0.55 12.81 2.30
CA LEU A 39 -1.68 11.95 1.95
C LEU A 39 -1.51 10.52 2.50
N PHE A 40 -0.26 10.07 2.70
CA PHE A 40 0.08 8.75 3.22
C PHE A 40 0.52 8.88 4.67
N GLN A 41 -0.35 8.49 5.60
CA GLN A 41 -0.09 8.64 7.03
C GLN A 41 0.58 7.41 7.64
N ARG A 42 0.46 6.25 6.99
CA ARG A 42 0.97 4.99 7.52
C ARG A 42 2.36 4.75 6.95
N CYS A 43 3.31 4.41 7.79
CA CYS A 43 4.68 4.08 7.40
C CYS A 43 5.10 2.82 8.15
N GLY A 44 5.77 1.89 7.46
CA GLY A 44 6.16 0.63 8.08
C GLY A 44 6.90 -0.29 7.14
N ARG A 45 6.93 -1.58 7.48
CA ARG A 45 7.50 -2.64 6.64
C ARG A 45 6.40 -3.55 6.13
N ILE A 46 6.46 -3.87 4.85
CA ILE A 46 5.65 -4.92 4.25
C ILE A 46 6.47 -6.20 4.32
N ILE A 47 5.91 -7.24 4.92
CA ILE A 47 6.58 -8.53 5.12
C ILE A 47 5.70 -9.61 4.53
N LEU A 48 6.17 -10.24 3.46
CA LEU A 48 5.51 -11.39 2.87
C LEU A 48 6.08 -12.67 3.46
N ARG A 49 5.23 -13.47 4.12
CA ARG A 49 5.55 -14.80 4.66
C ARG A 49 4.84 -15.88 3.83
N PRO A 50 5.18 -17.17 4.04
CA PRO A 50 4.53 -18.25 3.31
C PRO A 50 3.01 -18.26 3.45
N ASP A 51 2.49 -17.90 4.62
CA ASP A 51 1.09 -18.01 5.02
C ASP A 51 0.36 -16.66 5.15
N LEU A 52 1.11 -15.57 5.39
CA LEU A 52 0.53 -14.26 5.67
C LEU A 52 1.35 -13.09 5.09
N LEU A 53 0.66 -11.98 4.84
CA LEU A 53 1.22 -10.68 4.52
C LEU A 53 1.04 -9.75 5.74
N VAL A 54 2.12 -9.14 6.22
CA VAL A 54 2.09 -8.19 7.33
C VAL A 54 2.44 -6.80 6.84
N LEU A 55 1.64 -5.81 7.23
CA LEU A 55 1.99 -4.39 7.19
C LEU A 55 2.25 -3.92 8.63
N THR A 56 3.51 -3.77 8.98
CA THR A 56 3.89 -3.42 10.36
C THR A 56 3.58 -1.97 10.67
N GLY A 57 3.15 -1.66 11.89
CA GLY A 57 2.86 -0.27 12.27
C GLY A 57 1.72 0.32 11.42
N TRP A 58 0.80 -0.54 10.96
CA TRP A 58 -0.32 -0.11 10.15
C TRP A 58 -1.15 0.94 10.91
N SER A 59 -1.53 0.66 12.16
CA SER A 59 -2.35 1.53 13.01
C SER A 59 -1.77 1.68 14.42
N ASP A 60 -2.33 2.60 15.21
CA ASP A 60 -2.03 2.73 16.65
C ASP A 60 -2.34 1.44 17.44
N ASN A 61 -3.21 0.58 16.88
CA ASN A 61 -3.59 -0.71 17.46
C ASN A 61 -2.68 -1.87 16.98
N GLY A 62 -1.66 -1.58 16.17
CA GLY A 62 -0.66 -2.54 15.70
C GLY A 62 -0.72 -2.85 14.20
N ASP A 63 -0.12 -4.01 13.86
CA ASP A 63 0.12 -4.47 12.49
C ASP A 63 -1.16 -4.94 11.79
N LEU A 64 -1.27 -4.71 10.48
CA LEU A 64 -2.28 -5.35 9.66
C LEU A 64 -1.73 -6.66 9.13
N THR A 65 -2.32 -7.77 9.57
CA THR A 65 -1.99 -9.12 9.08
C THR A 65 -3.10 -9.61 8.17
N LEU A 66 -2.75 -10.02 6.96
CA LEU A 66 -3.67 -10.51 5.93
C LEU A 66 -3.25 -11.92 5.52
N THR A 67 -4.18 -12.86 5.59
CA THR A 67 -4.00 -14.18 4.96
C THR A 67 -4.23 -14.08 3.45
N ARG A 68 -3.92 -15.15 2.71
CA ARG A 68 -4.21 -15.22 1.26
C ARG A 68 -5.68 -14.99 0.94
N ALA A 69 -6.58 -15.48 1.79
CA ALA A 69 -8.02 -15.35 1.60
C ALA A 69 -8.54 -13.94 1.89
N ASP A 70 -7.80 -13.17 2.70
CA ASP A 70 -8.17 -11.79 3.02
C ASP A 70 -7.87 -10.84 1.86
N ILE A 71 -6.98 -11.22 0.92
CA ILE A 71 -6.65 -10.42 -0.25
C ILE A 71 -7.46 -10.92 -1.44
N THR A 72 -8.36 -10.08 -1.95
CA THR A 72 -9.19 -10.40 -3.11
C THR A 72 -8.49 -10.05 -4.42
N ALA A 73 -7.68 -8.98 -4.42
CA ALA A 73 -6.86 -8.57 -5.56
C ALA A 73 -5.64 -7.74 -5.11
N ALA A 74 -4.56 -7.80 -5.91
CA ALA A 74 -3.40 -6.93 -5.79
C ALA A 74 -3.06 -6.37 -7.18
N GLU A 75 -3.08 -5.05 -7.34
CA GLU A 75 -2.95 -4.38 -8.64
C GLU A 75 -2.14 -3.08 -8.52
N THR A 76 -1.28 -2.77 -9.49
CA THR A 76 -0.74 -1.42 -9.67
C THR A 76 -1.54 -0.66 -10.70
N ARG A 77 -2.19 0.44 -10.30
CA ARG A 77 -2.96 1.30 -11.20
C ARG A 77 -3.11 2.71 -10.66
N PHE A 78 -3.27 3.66 -11.57
CA PHE A 78 -3.78 4.97 -11.19
C PHE A 78 -5.28 4.90 -10.94
N THR A 79 -5.72 5.37 -9.77
CA THR A 79 -7.15 5.52 -9.48
C THR A 79 -7.55 6.99 -9.50
N HIS A 80 -8.85 7.26 -9.51
CA HIS A 80 -9.32 8.65 -9.40
C HIS A 80 -8.89 9.30 -8.07
N LEU A 81 -8.60 8.51 -7.03
CA LEU A 81 -8.13 8.98 -5.73
C LEU A 81 -6.65 9.42 -5.74
N TYR A 82 -5.80 8.74 -6.51
CA TYR A 82 -4.35 8.98 -6.53
C TYR A 82 -3.84 9.64 -7.84
N GLY A 83 -4.41 9.26 -8.99
CA GLY A 83 -3.91 9.60 -10.33
C GLY A 83 -4.05 11.05 -10.77
N ARG A 84 -4.81 11.91 -10.07
CA ARG A 84 -4.92 13.33 -10.43
C ARG A 84 -3.77 14.18 -9.86
N PHE A 85 -3.00 13.66 -8.90
CA PHE A 85 -1.88 14.38 -8.27
C PHE A 85 -0.55 14.28 -9.03
N LEU A 86 -0.39 13.30 -9.93
CA LEU A 86 0.86 13.05 -10.67
C LEU A 86 0.73 13.52 -12.12
N GLY A 87 0.47 14.81 -12.30
CA GLY A 87 0.46 15.45 -13.61
C GLY A 87 1.78 15.26 -14.34
N GLY A 88 1.81 14.25 -15.22
CA GLY A 88 2.81 14.08 -16.27
C GLY A 88 4.15 13.52 -15.80
N LEU A 89 4.29 12.18 -15.78
CA LEU A 89 5.45 11.43 -16.30
C LEU A 89 5.20 9.91 -16.16
N LEU A 90 4.90 9.26 -17.28
CA LEU A 90 5.22 7.86 -17.62
C LEU A 90 5.14 6.79 -16.51
N ASN A 91 3.96 6.22 -16.19
CA ASN A 91 3.78 4.94 -15.44
C ASN A 91 4.58 4.74 -14.13
N ALA A 92 5.37 5.71 -13.68
CA ALA A 92 6.23 5.69 -12.51
C ALA A 92 5.40 6.26 -11.37
N GLY A 93 5.25 5.47 -10.31
CA GLY A 93 4.44 5.86 -9.15
C GLY A 93 3.00 5.37 -9.16
N GLN A 94 2.61 4.36 -9.95
CA GLN A 94 1.33 3.69 -9.71
C GLN A 94 1.38 2.97 -8.35
N PRO A 95 0.50 3.31 -7.39
CA PRO A 95 0.51 2.68 -6.09
C PRO A 95 0.11 1.21 -6.23
N LEU A 96 0.68 0.37 -5.38
CA LEU A 96 0.17 -0.96 -5.15
C LEU A 96 -1.13 -0.86 -4.37
N ILE A 97 -2.21 -1.39 -4.94
CA ILE A 97 -3.53 -1.42 -4.33
C ILE A 97 -3.83 -2.85 -3.93
N LEU A 98 -4.13 -3.04 -2.65
CA LEU A 98 -4.62 -4.30 -2.10
C LEU A 98 -6.10 -4.15 -1.79
N ASN A 99 -6.93 -4.92 -2.47
CA ASN A 99 -8.33 -5.08 -2.10
C ASN A 99 -8.41 -6.19 -1.07
N THR A 100 -9.01 -5.90 0.08
CA THR A 100 -9.10 -6.85 1.19
C THR A 100 -10.54 -7.06 1.63
N THR A 101 -10.80 -8.19 2.28
CA THR A 101 -12.07 -8.47 2.95
C THR A 101 -12.17 -7.81 4.33
N ASN A 102 -11.08 -7.21 4.82
CA ASN A 102 -11.04 -6.55 6.12
C ASN A 102 -11.75 -5.20 6.05
N ALA A 103 -12.85 -5.05 6.78
CA ALA A 103 -13.68 -3.84 6.76
C ALA A 103 -12.94 -2.55 7.14
N SER A 104 -11.86 -2.64 7.94
CA SER A 104 -11.04 -1.48 8.32
C SER A 104 -9.91 -1.17 7.33
N ALA A 105 -9.74 -2.01 6.31
CA ALA A 105 -8.68 -1.93 5.30
C ALA A 105 -9.17 -2.48 3.95
N ASP A 106 -10.40 -2.13 3.57
CA ASP A 106 -11.12 -2.67 2.41
C ASP A 106 -10.35 -2.45 1.09
N GLU A 107 -9.77 -1.27 0.93
CA GLU A 107 -8.84 -0.93 -0.15
C GLU A 107 -7.64 -0.18 0.44
N VAL A 108 -6.46 -0.77 0.30
CA VAL A 108 -5.19 -0.27 0.85
C VAL A 108 -4.28 0.16 -0.28
N TYR A 109 -3.80 1.40 -0.21
CA TYR A 109 -2.85 1.98 -1.14
C TYR A 109 -1.47 1.98 -0.51
N LEU A 110 -0.48 1.45 -1.23
CA LEU A 110 0.90 1.33 -0.79
C LEU A 110 1.85 1.89 -1.85
N LEU A 111 2.91 2.54 -1.38
CA LEU A 111 4.09 2.86 -2.17
C LEU A 111 5.29 2.20 -1.50
N ILE A 112 5.87 1.21 -2.16
CA ILE A 112 6.93 0.35 -1.63
C ILE A 112 8.30 0.89 -2.04
N ASN A 113 9.21 1.01 -1.07
CA ASN A 113 10.55 1.57 -1.21
C ASN A 113 10.56 2.93 -1.94
N HIS A 114 9.53 3.75 -1.72
CA HIS A 114 9.38 5.02 -2.41
C HIS A 114 10.55 5.96 -2.09
N ARG A 115 11.37 6.25 -3.09
CA ARG A 115 12.46 7.23 -3.01
C ARG A 115 12.02 8.52 -3.67
N GLY A 116 11.58 9.49 -2.86
CA GLY A 116 10.96 10.74 -3.34
C GLY A 116 11.82 11.64 -4.24
N PHE A 117 13.12 11.35 -4.43
CA PHE A 117 13.97 12.06 -5.40
C PHE A 117 14.01 11.39 -6.78
N LEU A 118 13.76 10.08 -6.85
CA LEU A 118 13.81 9.30 -8.09
C LEU A 118 12.42 8.91 -8.60
N GLU A 119 11.37 9.16 -7.80
CA GLU A 119 9.99 8.72 -8.06
C GLU A 119 9.86 7.21 -8.38
N THR A 120 10.87 6.43 -7.99
CA THR A 120 10.92 4.98 -8.19
C THR A 120 10.25 4.28 -7.01
N THR A 121 9.44 3.27 -7.32
CA THR A 121 8.83 2.35 -6.36
C THR A 121 8.98 0.91 -6.83
N ASP A 122 8.91 -0.05 -5.89
CA ASP A 122 8.93 -1.48 -6.19
C ASP A 122 7.52 -2.08 -6.36
N ASP A 123 6.50 -1.22 -6.50
CA ASP A 123 5.08 -1.58 -6.43
C ASP A 123 4.72 -2.71 -7.39
N ARG A 124 5.18 -2.64 -8.65
CA ARG A 124 4.89 -3.65 -9.68
C ARG A 124 5.60 -4.98 -9.42
N ALA A 125 6.76 -4.96 -8.77
CA ALA A 125 7.45 -6.18 -8.37
C ALA A 125 6.70 -6.84 -7.21
N TRP A 126 6.18 -6.05 -6.28
CA TRP A 126 5.36 -6.51 -5.17
C TRP A 126 3.99 -7.02 -5.60
N GLU A 127 3.30 -6.37 -6.54
CA GLU A 127 2.07 -6.88 -7.16
C GLU A 127 2.25 -8.31 -7.66
N LYS A 128 3.26 -8.53 -8.53
CA LYS A 128 3.54 -9.86 -9.09
C LYS A 128 3.86 -10.89 -8.00
N ARG A 129 4.53 -10.45 -6.92
CA ARG A 129 4.92 -11.33 -5.82
C ARG A 129 3.71 -11.75 -4.99
N ILE A 130 2.86 -10.79 -4.62
CA ILE A 130 1.64 -11.03 -3.86
C ILE A 130 0.66 -11.88 -4.67
N GLU A 131 0.46 -11.57 -5.95
CA GLU A 131 -0.48 -12.34 -6.77
C GLU A 131 0.01 -13.77 -7.01
N ARG A 132 1.32 -13.98 -7.16
CA ARG A 132 1.90 -15.33 -7.20
C ARG A 132 1.68 -16.07 -5.88
N TRP A 133 1.98 -15.43 -4.76
CA TRP A 133 1.83 -16.00 -3.43
C TRP A 133 0.37 -16.36 -3.12
N ARG A 134 -0.59 -15.54 -3.55
CA ARG A 134 -2.03 -15.74 -3.35
C ARG A 134 -2.56 -16.96 -4.11
N ARG A 135 -1.98 -17.27 -5.27
CA ARG A 135 -2.41 -18.37 -6.16
C ARG A 135 -1.69 -19.69 -5.93
N GLY A 136 -0.48 -19.67 -5.37
CA GLY A 136 0.20 -20.86 -4.86
C GLY A 136 -0.42 -21.33 -3.56
#